data_AF-A0A8J3EGN9-F1
#
_entry.id   AF-A0A8J3EGN9-F1
#
_cell.length_a   1.000
_cell.length_b   1.000
_cell.length_c   1.000
_cell.angle_alpha   90.00
_cell.angle_beta   90.00
_cell.angle_gamma   90.00
#
_symmetry.space_group_name_H-M   'P 1'
#
loop_
_entity.id
_entity.type
_entity.pdbx_description
1 polymer ?
#
loop_
_entity_poly.entity_id
_entity_poly.type
_entity_poly.pdbx_seq_one_letter_code
_entity_poly.pdbx_strand_id
1 'polypeptide(L)'
;MPVMNLLVAFNGSDGSVAALRYAAALAKRFDAHVTAMLAHTTHEVIDSRSRWIPREARALLEAASTGLLQDIEARFETERAALGLANALQLKGVTGRVDAVLSEAARHYDMLVVGNHSDTDDEHVTLHPDRIALLSGRPVIVVPRGYDAGADHGHAALVWDGGRAAARALSDSLRLLEDDGQVSVLTVGPRRDWPVEDLLRHLERHGVSAVHEDWPSTHPVAETLLTWCGKHDPSLLVLGAYEHSKFREDFLGGVTSEILSHTTIPVLLSH
;
A
#
# COMPACT_ATOMS: atom_id res chain seq x y z
N MET A 1 12.95 13.05 -2.40
CA MET A 1 13.74 12.40 -1.34
C MET A 1 14.10 11.01 -1.84
N PRO A 2 15.33 10.54 -1.62
CA PRO A 2 15.72 9.17 -1.99
C PRO A 2 14.87 8.16 -1.20
N VAL A 3 14.68 6.97 -1.78
CA VAL A 3 14.03 5.84 -1.11
C VAL A 3 15.11 5.05 -0.38
N MET A 4 15.12 5.09 0.95
CA MET A 4 16.18 4.50 1.78
C MET A 4 15.63 3.52 2.82
N ASN A 5 14.41 3.73 3.30
CA ASN A 5 13.80 2.91 4.35
C ASN A 5 12.35 2.54 3.97
N LEU A 6 12.11 1.26 3.76
CA LEU A 6 10.83 0.67 3.42
C LEU A 6 10.24 -0.05 4.65
N LEU A 7 8.98 0.22 4.96
CA LEU A 7 8.21 -0.56 5.93
C LEU A 7 7.35 -1.57 5.19
N VAL A 8 7.24 -2.80 5.68
CA VAL A 8 6.31 -3.81 5.17
C VAL A 8 5.39 -4.24 6.29
N ALA A 9 4.07 -4.20 6.09
CA ALA A 9 3.13 -4.85 7.00
C ALA A 9 3.19 -6.37 6.77
N PHE A 10 3.73 -7.11 7.74
CA PHE A 10 4.00 -8.54 7.58
C PHE A 10 3.24 -9.37 8.61
N ASN A 11 2.37 -10.26 8.13
CA ASN A 11 1.57 -11.17 8.97
C ASN A 11 1.68 -12.65 8.55
N GLY A 12 2.61 -12.97 7.64
CA GLY A 12 2.82 -14.34 7.14
C GLY A 12 1.82 -14.81 6.08
N SER A 13 0.79 -14.02 5.74
CA SER A 13 -0.14 -14.35 4.65
C SER A 13 0.54 -14.26 3.28
N ASP A 14 -0.04 -14.92 2.27
CA ASP A 14 0.43 -14.83 0.88
C ASP A 14 0.49 -13.38 0.38
N GLY A 15 -0.47 -12.54 0.79
CA GLY A 15 -0.48 -11.11 0.44
C GLY A 15 0.72 -10.39 1.06
N SER A 16 1.00 -10.61 2.34
CA SER A 16 2.15 -9.98 3.01
C SER A 16 3.49 -10.49 2.48
N VAL A 17 3.56 -11.73 2.00
CA VAL A 17 4.72 -12.29 1.29
C VAL A 17 4.92 -11.61 -0.06
N ALA A 18 3.85 -11.39 -0.84
CA ALA A 18 3.93 -10.63 -2.09
C ALA A 18 4.43 -9.20 -1.84
N ALA A 19 3.92 -8.54 -0.81
CA ALA A 19 4.39 -7.21 -0.38
C ALA A 19 5.86 -7.20 0.04
N LEU A 20 6.31 -8.21 0.77
CA LEU A 20 7.71 -8.35 1.16
C LEU A 20 8.63 -8.53 -0.05
N ARG A 21 8.23 -9.36 -1.03
CA ARG A 21 8.97 -9.57 -2.28
C ARG A 21 9.03 -8.30 -3.12
N TYR A 22 7.93 -7.57 -3.22
CA TYR A 22 7.87 -6.28 -3.89
C TYR A 22 8.80 -5.25 -3.25
N ALA A 23 8.72 -5.10 -1.92
CA ALA A 23 9.61 -4.21 -1.16
C ALA A 23 11.08 -4.62 -1.31
N ALA A 24 11.37 -5.92 -1.42
CA ALA A 24 12.72 -6.39 -1.65
C ALA A 24 13.25 -6.07 -3.06
N ALA A 25 12.39 -6.12 -4.08
CA ALA A 25 12.74 -5.68 -5.42
C ALA A 25 13.03 -4.16 -5.45
N LEU A 26 12.19 -3.35 -4.80
CA LEU A 26 12.46 -1.92 -4.59
C LEU A 26 13.79 -1.69 -3.87
N ALA A 27 14.04 -2.43 -2.78
CA ALA A 27 15.26 -2.28 -1.99
C ALA A 27 16.52 -2.58 -2.79
N LYS A 28 16.52 -3.60 -3.66
CA LYS A 28 17.64 -3.88 -4.55
C LYS A 28 17.89 -2.76 -5.55
N ARG A 29 16.82 -2.16 -6.08
CA ARG A 29 16.92 -1.07 -7.06
C ARG A 29 17.43 0.22 -6.43
N PHE A 30 16.98 0.55 -5.23
CA PHE A 30 17.31 1.81 -4.55
C PHE A 30 18.44 1.71 -3.52
N ASP A 31 19.04 0.53 -3.32
CA ASP A 31 19.98 0.25 -2.21
C ASP A 31 19.38 0.61 -0.84
N ALA A 32 18.10 0.27 -0.66
CA ALA A 32 17.30 0.63 0.52
C ALA A 32 17.24 -0.51 1.55
N HIS A 33 16.81 -0.17 2.77
CA HIS A 33 16.58 -1.12 3.86
C HIS A 33 15.08 -1.42 3.99
N VAL A 34 14.76 -2.65 4.35
CA VAL A 34 13.40 -3.15 4.58
C VAL A 34 13.24 -3.58 6.03
N THR A 35 12.23 -3.01 6.69
CA THR A 35 11.74 -3.53 7.97
C THR A 35 10.39 -4.21 7.72
N ALA A 36 10.33 -5.53 7.86
CA ALA A 36 9.08 -6.25 8.00
C ALA A 36 8.55 -6.03 9.43
N MET A 37 7.34 -5.48 9.54
CA MET A 37 6.71 -5.22 10.83
C MET A 37 5.58 -6.21 11.06
N LEU A 38 5.77 -7.03 12.08
CA LEU A 38 4.74 -7.91 12.62
C LEU A 38 3.99 -7.15 13.71
N ALA A 39 2.98 -6.40 13.30
CA ALA A 39 2.06 -5.74 14.20
C ALA A 39 0.96 -6.73 14.61
N HIS A 40 0.78 -6.94 15.92
CA HIS A 40 -0.25 -7.84 16.42
C HIS A 40 -0.92 -7.27 17.67
N THR A 41 -2.21 -7.54 17.85
CA THR A 41 -2.91 -7.20 19.09
C THR A 41 -2.68 -8.33 20.10
N THR A 42 -2.24 -8.00 21.31
CA THR A 42 -2.40 -8.92 22.44
C THR A 42 -3.81 -8.78 23.01
N HIS A 43 -4.38 -9.90 23.46
CA HIS A 43 -5.70 -9.90 24.11
C HIS A 43 -5.83 -8.86 25.24
N GLU A 44 -4.73 -8.48 25.90
CA GLU A 44 -4.71 -7.44 26.94
C GLU A 44 -5.26 -6.08 26.48
N VAL A 45 -5.09 -5.69 25.20
CA VAL A 45 -5.58 -4.40 24.69
C VAL A 45 -7.09 -4.43 24.42
N ILE A 46 -7.64 -5.59 24.08
CA ILE A 46 -9.10 -5.82 23.99
C ILE A 46 -9.71 -5.97 25.40
N ASP A 47 -8.91 -6.41 26.37
CA ASP A 47 -9.32 -6.83 27.71
C ASP A 47 -9.27 -5.72 28.78
N SER A 48 -9.06 -4.45 28.41
CA SER A 48 -9.38 -3.36 29.34
C SER A 48 -10.88 -3.32 29.72
N ARG A 49 -11.72 -4.16 29.07
CA ARG A 49 -13.16 -4.30 29.32
C ARG A 49 -13.65 -5.69 29.76
N SER A 50 -12.82 -6.74 29.78
CA SER A 50 -13.32 -8.14 29.86
C SER A 50 -12.71 -8.99 30.99
N ARG A 51 -12.85 -8.52 32.24
CA ARG A 51 -12.49 -9.21 33.50
C ARG A 51 -13.03 -10.65 33.71
N TRP A 52 -13.66 -11.29 32.72
CA TRP A 52 -14.40 -12.55 32.82
C TRP A 52 -13.70 -13.79 32.22
N ILE A 53 -12.52 -13.69 31.62
CA ILE A 53 -11.85 -14.85 31.00
C ILE A 53 -11.11 -15.70 32.06
N PRO A 54 -11.40 -17.01 32.22
CA PRO A 54 -10.67 -17.91 33.14
C PRO A 54 -9.17 -18.01 32.81
N ARG A 55 -8.34 -18.33 33.81
CA ARG A 55 -6.87 -18.40 33.66
C ARG A 55 -6.44 -19.48 32.65
N GLU A 56 -7.12 -20.61 32.64
CA GLU A 56 -6.86 -21.73 31.74
C GLU A 56 -7.15 -21.35 30.29
N ALA A 57 -8.22 -20.56 30.05
CA ALA A 57 -8.54 -20.04 28.73
C ALA A 57 -7.52 -18.97 28.28
N ARG A 58 -7.02 -18.12 29.18
CA ARG A 58 -5.92 -17.19 28.89
C ARG A 58 -4.65 -17.93 28.46
N ALA A 59 -4.25 -18.96 29.20
CA ALA A 59 -3.05 -19.75 28.88
C ALA A 59 -3.16 -20.43 27.50
N LEU A 60 -4.35 -20.93 27.14
CA LEU A 60 -4.59 -21.50 25.80
C LEU A 60 -4.50 -20.45 24.69
N LEU A 61 -5.06 -19.26 24.90
CA LEU A 61 -4.98 -18.15 23.94
C LEU A 61 -3.55 -17.63 23.77
N GLU A 62 -2.79 -17.52 24.86
CA GLU A 62 -1.37 -17.15 24.84
C GLU A 62 -0.52 -18.18 24.11
N ALA A 63 -0.75 -19.48 24.36
CA ALA A 63 -0.06 -20.56 23.67
C ALA A 63 -0.36 -20.57 22.17
N ALA A 64 -1.63 -20.39 21.78
CA ALA A 64 -2.05 -20.30 20.38
C ALA A 64 -1.43 -19.07 19.69
N SER A 65 -1.42 -17.92 20.36
CA SER A 65 -0.80 -16.69 19.84
C SER A 65 0.71 -16.87 19.64
N THR A 66 1.38 -17.55 20.58
CA THR A 66 2.82 -17.83 20.49
C THR A 66 3.14 -18.73 19.30
N GLY A 67 2.36 -19.78 19.07
CA GLY A 67 2.53 -20.66 17.91
C GLY A 67 2.37 -19.92 16.58
N LEU A 68 1.33 -19.08 16.46
CA LEU A 68 1.12 -18.25 15.27
C LEU A 68 2.28 -17.30 15.00
N LEU A 69 2.79 -16.61 16.03
CA LEU A 69 3.94 -15.71 15.88
C LEU A 69 5.20 -16.48 15.43
N GLN A 70 5.45 -17.67 15.98
CA GLN A 70 6.55 -18.53 15.56
C GLN A 70 6.42 -18.98 14.11
N ASP A 71 5.22 -19.31 13.64
CA ASP A 71 4.97 -19.69 12.25
C ASP A 71 5.22 -18.51 11.30
N ILE A 72 4.81 -17.30 11.69
CA ILE A 72 5.06 -16.07 10.92
C ILE A 72 6.56 -15.77 10.86
N GLU A 73 7.27 -15.87 11.99
CA GLU A 73 8.73 -15.70 12.05
C GLU A 73 9.47 -16.73 11.18
N ALA A 74 9.06 -18.00 11.24
CA ALA A 74 9.63 -19.06 10.40
C ALA A 74 9.39 -18.80 8.91
N ARG A 75 8.19 -18.33 8.55
CA ARG A 75 7.86 -17.94 7.16
C ARG A 75 8.71 -16.74 6.73
N PHE A 76 8.90 -15.75 7.59
CA PHE A 76 9.78 -14.60 7.31
C PHE A 76 11.22 -15.05 7.02
N GLU A 77 11.82 -15.90 7.86
CA GLU A 77 13.20 -16.35 7.65
C GLU A 77 13.36 -17.17 6.36
N THR A 78 12.34 -17.94 5.99
CA THR A 78 12.30 -18.64 4.69
C THR A 78 12.35 -17.67 3.51
N GLU A 79 11.51 -16.63 3.53
CA GLU A 79 11.52 -15.61 2.47
C GLU A 79 12.81 -14.78 2.49
N ARG A 80 13.29 -14.38 3.67
CA ARG A 80 14.53 -13.60 3.85
C ARG A 80 15.73 -14.31 3.23
N ALA A 81 15.84 -15.62 3.40
CA ALA A 81 16.91 -16.42 2.80
C ALA A 81 16.87 -16.40 1.26
N ALA A 82 15.67 -16.36 0.66
CA ALA A 82 15.48 -16.33 -0.79
C ALA A 82 15.68 -14.94 -1.41
N LEU A 83 15.39 -13.87 -0.64
CA LEU A 83 15.38 -12.50 -1.16
C LEU A 83 16.76 -11.89 -1.37
N GLY A 84 17.80 -12.39 -0.69
CA GLY A 84 19.19 -11.95 -0.91
C GLY A 84 19.48 -10.51 -0.47
N LEU A 85 18.79 -10.01 0.56
CA LEU A 85 18.99 -8.66 1.11
C LEU A 85 19.95 -8.59 2.30
N ALA A 86 20.60 -9.70 2.67
CA ALA A 86 21.57 -9.77 3.78
C ALA A 86 21.11 -9.02 5.05
N ASN A 87 21.83 -7.95 5.44
CA ASN A 87 21.55 -7.12 6.62
C ASN A 87 20.55 -5.99 6.35
N ALA A 88 20.15 -5.78 5.09
CA ALA A 88 19.17 -4.77 4.69
C ALA A 88 17.72 -5.24 4.86
N LEU A 89 17.48 -6.44 5.38
CA LEU A 89 16.15 -6.95 5.71
C LEU A 89 16.09 -7.45 7.15
N GLN A 90 15.19 -6.86 7.95
CA GLN A 90 14.95 -7.22 9.34
C GLN A 90 13.45 -7.40 9.64
N LEU A 91 13.15 -8.22 10.66
CA LEU A 91 11.82 -8.35 11.23
C LEU A 91 11.73 -7.57 12.55
N LYS A 92 10.59 -6.92 12.79
CA LYS A 92 10.28 -6.23 14.03
C LYS A 92 8.86 -6.53 14.49
N GLY A 93 8.73 -7.22 15.63
CA GLY A 93 7.45 -7.40 16.32
C GLY A 93 7.04 -6.16 17.09
N VAL A 94 5.76 -5.77 16.99
CA VAL A 94 5.19 -4.65 17.76
C VAL A 94 3.77 -4.98 18.20
N THR A 95 3.51 -4.86 19.50
CA THR A 95 2.17 -5.04 20.07
C THR A 95 1.32 -3.79 19.92
N GLY A 96 0.10 -3.93 19.40
CA GLY A 96 -0.89 -2.85 19.37
C GLY A 96 -1.98 -3.08 18.33
N ARG A 97 -2.85 -2.07 18.16
CA ARG A 97 -3.83 -2.05 17.07
C ARG A 97 -3.09 -1.89 15.74
N VAL A 98 -3.24 -2.86 14.84
CA VAL A 98 -2.44 -2.99 13.62
C VAL A 98 -2.36 -1.70 12.80
N ASP A 99 -3.50 -1.14 12.36
CA ASP A 99 -3.52 0.11 11.58
C ASP A 99 -2.85 1.29 12.29
N ALA A 100 -3.03 1.40 13.61
CA ALA A 100 -2.47 2.51 14.39
C ALA A 100 -0.94 2.38 14.48
N VAL A 101 -0.46 1.17 14.80
CA VAL A 101 0.97 0.84 14.85
C VAL A 101 1.62 1.11 13.49
N LEU A 102 1.03 0.62 12.41
CA LEU A 102 1.59 0.80 11.06
C LEU A 102 1.57 2.27 10.63
N SER A 103 0.49 3.00 10.91
CA SER A 103 0.39 4.43 10.59
C SER A 103 1.43 5.27 11.32
N GLU A 104 1.65 4.99 12.62
CA GLU A 104 2.65 5.70 13.41
C GLU A 104 4.08 5.29 13.05
N ALA A 105 4.32 4.00 12.85
CA ALA A 105 5.62 3.48 12.44
C ALA A 105 6.04 4.06 11.09
N ALA A 106 5.14 4.05 10.10
CA ALA A 106 5.39 4.50 8.73
C ALA A 106 5.98 5.91 8.66
N ARG A 107 5.67 6.81 9.62
CA ARG A 107 6.23 8.18 9.67
C ARG A 107 7.76 8.23 9.65
N HIS A 108 8.41 7.17 10.12
CA HIS A 108 9.87 7.02 10.20
C HIS A 108 10.48 6.32 8.97
N TYR A 109 9.66 6.02 7.96
CA TYR A 109 10.03 5.36 6.72
C TYR A 109 9.66 6.25 5.53
N ASP A 110 10.20 5.91 4.36
CA ASP A 110 9.91 6.65 3.13
C ASP A 110 8.57 6.24 2.52
N MET A 111 8.17 4.98 2.72
CA MET A 111 6.89 4.41 2.31
C MET A 111 6.56 3.14 3.10
N LEU A 112 5.29 2.76 3.07
CA LEU A 112 4.79 1.48 3.57
C LEU A 112 4.32 0.62 2.40
N VAL A 113 4.69 -0.66 2.39
CA VAL A 113 4.17 -1.67 1.46
C VAL A 113 3.28 -2.63 2.23
N VAL A 114 2.08 -2.86 1.72
CA VAL A 114 1.11 -3.79 2.30
C VAL A 114 0.63 -4.76 1.25
N GLY A 115 0.37 -6.00 1.67
CA GLY A 115 -0.29 -6.98 0.83
C GLY A 115 -1.78 -6.71 0.78
N ASN A 116 -2.39 -6.89 -0.38
CA ASN A 116 -3.84 -6.91 -0.47
C ASN A 116 -4.38 -8.10 0.33
N HIS A 117 -5.43 -7.87 1.10
CA HIS A 117 -6.04 -8.85 1.99
C HIS A 117 -7.12 -9.65 1.24
N SER A 118 -7.39 -10.87 1.68
CA SER A 118 -8.52 -11.66 1.20
C SER A 118 -9.63 -11.72 2.25
N ASP A 119 -10.91 -11.75 1.84
CA ASP A 119 -12.08 -11.83 2.74
C ASP A 119 -12.04 -12.98 3.77
N THR A 120 -11.09 -13.91 3.65
CA THR A 120 -10.84 -15.02 4.59
C THR A 120 -9.83 -14.70 5.71
N ASP A 121 -9.23 -13.51 5.73
CA ASP A 121 -8.26 -13.14 6.76
C ASP A 121 -8.97 -12.80 8.10
N ASP A 122 -8.35 -13.17 9.23
CA ASP A 122 -8.85 -12.88 10.58
C ASP A 122 -9.07 -11.37 10.77
N GLU A 123 -10.26 -10.95 11.26
CA GLU A 123 -10.62 -9.56 11.56
C GLU A 123 -9.58 -8.86 12.47
N HIS A 124 -8.85 -9.62 13.27
CA HIS A 124 -7.79 -9.09 14.14
C HIS A 124 -6.54 -8.60 13.39
N VAL A 125 -6.40 -8.94 12.10
CA VAL A 125 -5.23 -8.63 11.26
C VAL A 125 -5.64 -7.89 9.96
N THR A 126 -6.93 -7.54 9.80
CA THR A 126 -7.41 -6.77 8.65
C THR A 126 -6.71 -5.41 8.57
N LEU A 127 -6.06 -5.18 7.43
CA LEU A 127 -5.41 -3.91 7.10
C LEU A 127 -6.37 -3.02 6.34
N HIS A 128 -6.33 -1.73 6.61
CA HIS A 128 -7.08 -0.73 5.87
C HIS A 128 -6.08 0.23 5.19
N PRO A 129 -5.54 -0.14 4.01
CA PRO A 129 -4.40 0.58 3.41
C PRO A 129 -4.70 2.05 3.13
N ASP A 130 -5.94 2.32 2.73
CA ASP A 130 -6.47 3.65 2.54
C ASP A 130 -6.40 4.44 3.88
N ARG A 131 -6.95 3.90 4.97
CA ARG A 131 -6.89 4.56 6.28
C ARG A 131 -5.46 4.77 6.74
N ILE A 132 -4.56 3.82 6.48
CA ILE A 132 -3.14 3.96 6.82
C ILE A 132 -2.49 5.07 5.98
N ALA A 133 -2.79 5.18 4.68
CA ALA A 133 -2.30 6.27 3.84
C ALA A 133 -2.75 7.64 4.38
N LEU A 134 -3.99 7.74 4.83
CA LEU A 134 -4.56 8.95 5.44
C LEU A 134 -3.84 9.36 6.75
N LEU A 135 -3.47 8.39 7.61
CA LEU A 135 -2.97 8.64 8.97
C LEU A 135 -1.44 8.63 9.10
N SER A 136 -0.74 8.02 8.14
CA SER A 136 0.73 7.87 8.17
C SER A 136 1.46 9.10 7.65
N GLY A 137 0.85 9.88 6.75
CA GLY A 137 1.55 10.95 6.02
C GLY A 137 2.65 10.45 5.09
N ARG A 138 2.62 9.16 4.72
CA ARG A 138 3.55 8.51 3.80
C ARG A 138 2.78 7.74 2.73
N PRO A 139 3.35 7.60 1.52
CA PRO A 139 2.72 6.78 0.50
C PRO A 139 2.64 5.33 0.96
N VAL A 140 1.51 4.70 0.64
CA VAL A 140 1.25 3.27 0.87
C VAL A 140 1.14 2.58 -0.47
N ILE A 141 1.94 1.55 -0.70
CA ILE A 141 1.82 0.68 -1.86
C ILE A 141 1.05 -0.58 -1.46
N VAL A 142 -0.07 -0.83 -2.11
CA VAL A 142 -0.86 -2.05 -1.97
C VAL A 142 -0.46 -3.01 -3.08
N VAL A 143 0.04 -4.19 -2.71
CA VAL A 143 0.50 -5.21 -3.64
C VAL A 143 -0.55 -6.31 -3.75
N PRO A 144 -1.11 -6.59 -4.95
CA PRO A 144 -2.10 -7.65 -5.13
C PRO A 144 -1.57 -9.01 -4.69
N ARG A 145 -2.48 -9.86 -4.20
CA ARG A 145 -2.12 -11.24 -3.85
C ARG A 145 -1.58 -11.97 -5.08
N GLY A 146 -0.47 -12.68 -4.90
CA GLY A 146 0.15 -13.46 -5.97
C GLY A 146 0.94 -12.62 -6.98
N TYR A 147 1.06 -11.31 -6.78
CA TYR A 147 1.92 -10.47 -7.61
C TYR A 147 3.39 -10.86 -7.43
N ASP A 148 4.09 -11.19 -8.52
CA ASP A 148 5.47 -11.66 -8.53
C ASP A 148 6.35 -11.01 -9.61
N ALA A 149 5.83 -10.01 -10.32
CA ALA A 149 6.51 -9.34 -11.44
C ALA A 149 7.62 -8.34 -11.03
N GLY A 150 8.11 -8.41 -9.79
CA GLY A 150 9.17 -7.51 -9.29
C GLY A 150 8.65 -6.13 -8.92
N ALA A 151 9.46 -5.08 -9.10
CA ALA A 151 9.09 -3.69 -8.82
C ALA A 151 9.69 -2.76 -9.88
N ASP A 152 9.35 -3.05 -11.14
CA ASP A 152 9.65 -2.21 -12.29
C ASP A 152 8.62 -1.08 -12.38
N HIS A 153 9.07 0.15 -12.57
CA HIS A 153 8.22 1.35 -12.64
C HIS A 153 8.41 2.12 -13.95
N GLY A 154 8.54 1.41 -15.07
CA GLY A 154 8.64 1.99 -16.41
C GLY A 154 7.36 2.67 -16.91
N HIS A 155 6.17 2.28 -16.44
CA HIS A 155 4.90 2.91 -16.83
C HIS A 155 3.92 3.02 -15.65
N ALA A 156 3.56 4.25 -15.28
CA ALA A 156 2.55 4.50 -14.25
C ALA A 156 1.27 5.10 -14.82
N ALA A 157 0.14 4.67 -14.28
CA ALA A 157 -1.16 5.31 -14.48
C ALA A 157 -1.42 6.28 -13.34
N LEU A 158 -1.41 7.59 -13.61
CA LEU A 158 -1.69 8.63 -12.63
C LEU A 158 -3.15 9.07 -12.73
N VAL A 159 -3.95 8.78 -11.70
CA VAL A 159 -5.32 9.30 -11.63
C VAL A 159 -5.30 10.74 -11.12
N TRP A 160 -5.93 11.63 -11.88
CA TRP A 160 -5.88 13.06 -11.64
C TRP A 160 -7.27 13.70 -11.59
N ASP A 161 -7.58 14.34 -10.47
CA ASP A 161 -8.78 15.17 -10.25
C ASP A 161 -8.42 16.65 -10.03
N GLY A 162 -7.14 17.00 -10.02
CA GLY A 162 -6.63 18.34 -9.67
C GLY A 162 -6.56 18.62 -8.17
N GLY A 163 -6.85 17.63 -7.32
CA GLY A 163 -6.84 17.69 -5.87
C GLY A 163 -5.43 17.68 -5.24
N ARG A 164 -5.38 17.98 -3.93
CA ARG A 164 -4.11 17.98 -3.16
C ARG A 164 -3.52 16.57 -3.01
N ALA A 165 -4.36 15.55 -2.89
CA ALA A 165 -4.00 14.14 -2.73
C ALA A 165 -3.50 13.58 -4.05
N ALA A 166 -4.09 13.95 -5.19
CA ALA A 166 -3.55 13.62 -6.51
C ALA A 166 -2.18 14.28 -6.74
N ALA A 167 -2.02 15.56 -6.36
CA ALA A 167 -0.72 16.24 -6.39
C ALA A 167 0.31 15.57 -5.47
N ARG A 168 -0.11 15.08 -4.30
CA ARG A 168 0.73 14.32 -3.39
C ARG A 168 1.15 12.96 -3.98
N ALA A 169 0.20 12.22 -4.53
CA ALA A 169 0.43 10.92 -5.17
C ALA A 169 1.36 11.04 -6.38
N LEU A 170 1.21 12.10 -7.19
CA LEU A 170 2.19 12.48 -8.21
C LEU A 170 3.58 12.64 -7.60
N SER A 171 3.75 13.51 -6.61
CA SER A 171 5.07 13.75 -6.00
C SER A 171 5.66 12.51 -5.33
N ASP A 172 4.83 11.63 -4.78
CA ASP A 172 5.27 10.39 -4.15
C ASP A 172 5.64 9.33 -5.20
N SER A 173 4.95 9.25 -6.34
CA SER A 173 5.24 8.31 -7.43
C SER A 173 6.46 8.69 -8.28
N LEU A 174 6.75 9.99 -8.46
CA LEU A 174 7.92 10.46 -9.22
C LEU A 174 9.25 9.89 -8.72
N ARG A 175 9.35 9.49 -7.44
CA ARG A 175 10.57 8.88 -6.88
C ARG A 175 10.74 7.40 -7.25
N LEU A 176 9.67 6.76 -7.74
CA LEU A 176 9.64 5.34 -8.10
C LEU A 176 9.89 5.13 -9.59
N LEU A 177 9.47 6.07 -10.44
CA LEU A 177 9.61 5.97 -11.89
C LEU A 177 11.05 5.68 -12.31
N GLU A 178 11.21 4.84 -13.32
CA GLU A 178 12.50 4.54 -13.93
C GLU A 178 12.99 5.69 -14.82
N ASP A 179 14.28 5.64 -15.16
CA ASP A 179 14.81 6.48 -16.23
C ASP A 179 14.00 6.20 -17.51
N ASP A 180 13.63 7.25 -18.24
CA ASP A 180 12.71 7.18 -19.39
C ASP A 180 11.30 6.63 -19.07
N GLY A 181 10.92 6.63 -17.79
CA GLY A 181 9.59 6.23 -17.34
C GLY A 181 8.47 7.07 -17.97
N GLN A 182 7.33 6.42 -18.20
CA GLN A 182 6.15 7.01 -18.82
C GLN A 182 5.00 7.14 -17.83
N VAL A 183 4.21 8.20 -17.95
CA VAL A 183 3.00 8.42 -17.16
C VAL A 183 1.80 8.61 -18.07
N SER A 184 0.78 7.77 -17.90
CA SER A 184 -0.54 8.04 -18.44
C SER A 184 -1.35 8.78 -17.38
N VAL A 185 -1.63 10.06 -17.61
CA VAL A 185 -2.50 10.88 -16.77
C VAL A 185 -3.94 10.57 -17.15
N LEU A 186 -4.71 10.04 -16.20
CA LEU A 186 -6.10 9.64 -16.38
C LEU A 186 -7.01 10.60 -15.61
N THR A 187 -7.86 11.33 -16.32
CA THR A 187 -8.93 12.15 -15.71
C THR A 187 -10.26 11.43 -15.89
N VAL A 188 -10.86 10.98 -14.79
CA VAL A 188 -12.17 10.31 -14.79
C VAL A 188 -13.04 10.94 -13.71
N GLY A 189 -14.29 11.28 -14.05
CA GLY A 189 -15.18 11.93 -13.10
C GLY A 189 -14.98 13.46 -13.02
N PRO A 190 -15.58 14.12 -12.00
CA PRO A 190 -15.40 15.55 -11.78
C PRO A 190 -13.96 15.88 -11.44
N ARG A 191 -13.41 16.92 -12.08
CA ARG A 191 -12.07 17.47 -11.78
C ARG A 191 -12.14 18.96 -11.51
N ARG A 192 -11.10 19.51 -10.89
CA ARG A 192 -10.94 20.95 -10.73
C ARG A 192 -10.58 21.59 -12.09
N ASP A 193 -11.03 22.82 -12.30
CA ASP A 193 -10.94 23.54 -13.58
C ASP A 193 -9.51 24.03 -13.96
N TRP A 194 -8.46 23.51 -13.32
CA TRP A 194 -7.09 23.87 -13.68
C TRP A 194 -6.63 23.11 -14.95
N PRO A 195 -5.90 23.76 -15.88
CA PRO A 195 -5.37 23.11 -17.07
C PRO A 195 -4.47 21.92 -16.76
N VAL A 196 -4.70 20.78 -17.42
CA VAL A 196 -3.88 19.57 -17.27
C VAL A 196 -2.53 19.72 -17.97
N GLU A 197 -2.43 20.63 -18.94
CA GLU A 197 -1.22 20.96 -19.68
C GLU A 197 -0.10 21.48 -18.76
N ASP A 198 -0.47 22.13 -17.65
CA ASP A 198 0.51 22.56 -16.64
C ASP A 198 1.09 21.36 -15.87
N LEU A 199 0.29 20.31 -15.63
CA LEU A 199 0.76 19.04 -15.07
C LEU A 199 1.65 18.31 -16.08
N LEU A 200 1.26 18.22 -17.36
CA LEU A 200 2.09 17.60 -18.39
C LEU A 200 3.44 18.30 -18.52
N ARG A 201 3.45 19.64 -18.51
CA ARG A 201 4.69 20.43 -18.50
C ARG A 201 5.52 20.23 -17.23
N HIS A 202 4.87 20.00 -16.09
CA HIS A 202 5.57 19.66 -14.85
C HIS A 202 6.27 18.30 -14.98
N LEU A 203 5.59 17.27 -15.49
CA LEU A 203 6.17 15.95 -15.75
C LEU A 203 7.33 16.01 -16.75
N GLU A 204 7.17 16.76 -17.84
CA GLU A 204 8.23 16.98 -18.84
C GLU A 204 9.50 17.57 -18.21
N ARG A 205 9.35 18.55 -17.30
CA ARG A 205 10.49 19.16 -16.57
C ARG A 205 11.17 18.20 -15.60
N HIS A 206 10.48 17.14 -15.18
CA HIS A 206 11.03 16.04 -14.40
C HIS A 206 11.62 14.93 -15.29
N GLY A 207 11.66 15.11 -16.62
CA GLY A 207 12.18 14.12 -17.56
C GLY A 207 11.22 12.95 -17.79
N VAL A 208 9.94 13.10 -17.43
CA VAL A 208 8.94 12.04 -17.54
C VAL A 208 8.07 12.29 -18.78
N SER A 209 8.01 11.31 -19.66
CA SER A 209 7.09 11.35 -20.80
C SER A 209 5.66 11.13 -20.31
N ALA A 210 4.74 12.02 -20.68
CA ALA A 210 3.38 11.96 -20.20
C ALA A 210 2.34 12.11 -21.32
N VAL A 211 1.32 11.25 -21.30
CA VAL A 211 0.13 11.36 -22.14
C VAL A 211 -1.08 11.59 -21.26
N HIS A 212 -2.05 12.36 -21.75
CA HIS A 212 -3.31 12.61 -21.04
C HIS A 212 -4.46 11.93 -21.76
N GLU A 213 -5.24 11.16 -21.00
CA GLU A 213 -6.49 10.57 -21.44
C GLU A 213 -7.64 11.06 -20.55
N ASP A 214 -8.67 11.61 -21.19
CA ASP A 214 -9.83 12.21 -20.53
C ASP A 214 -11.08 11.36 -20.77
N TRP A 215 -11.77 11.01 -19.69
CA TRP A 215 -13.05 10.31 -19.74
C TRP A 215 -14.20 11.21 -19.28
N PRO A 216 -15.40 11.05 -19.87
CA PRO A 216 -16.58 11.77 -19.42
C PRO A 216 -16.87 11.49 -17.95
N SER A 217 -17.31 12.52 -17.22
CA SER A 217 -17.58 12.42 -15.77
C SER A 217 -18.73 11.47 -15.40
N THR A 218 -19.51 11.02 -16.39
CA THR A 218 -20.58 10.04 -16.24
C THR A 218 -20.09 8.60 -16.19
N HIS A 219 -18.84 8.34 -16.56
CA HIS A 219 -18.26 7.01 -16.51
C HIS A 219 -18.03 6.56 -15.06
N PRO A 220 -18.30 5.29 -14.72
CA PRO A 220 -17.93 4.75 -13.41
C PRO A 220 -16.40 4.77 -13.25
N VAL A 221 -15.90 5.46 -12.22
CA VAL A 221 -14.47 5.72 -12.05
C VAL A 221 -13.67 4.44 -11.90
N ALA A 222 -14.05 3.56 -10.97
CA ALA A 222 -13.34 2.31 -10.71
C ALA A 222 -13.31 1.38 -11.93
N GLU A 223 -14.48 1.11 -12.53
CA GLU A 223 -14.60 0.28 -13.73
C GLU A 223 -13.74 0.80 -14.90
N THR A 224 -13.76 2.13 -15.12
CA THR A 224 -12.96 2.76 -16.18
C THR A 224 -11.47 2.56 -15.94
N LEU A 225 -11.00 2.81 -14.71
CA LEU A 225 -9.59 2.66 -14.35
C LEU A 225 -9.14 1.20 -14.42
N LEU A 226 -9.93 0.25 -13.90
CA LEU A 226 -9.64 -1.18 -13.95
C LEU A 226 -9.59 -1.69 -15.41
N THR A 227 -10.55 -1.27 -16.25
CA THR A 227 -10.58 -1.61 -17.67
C THR A 227 -9.36 -1.05 -18.41
N TRP A 228 -9.00 0.20 -18.11
CA TRP A 228 -7.82 0.83 -18.70
C TRP A 228 -6.54 0.09 -18.29
N CYS A 229 -6.37 -0.19 -17.00
CA CYS A 229 -5.21 -0.92 -16.50
C CYS A 229 -5.10 -2.32 -17.13
N GLY A 230 -6.21 -3.05 -17.24
CA GLY A 230 -6.21 -4.37 -17.89
C GLY A 230 -5.86 -4.34 -19.39
N LYS A 231 -6.03 -3.20 -20.06
CA LYS A 231 -5.71 -3.03 -21.49
C LYS A 231 -4.29 -2.50 -21.72
N HIS A 232 -3.82 -1.61 -20.86
CA HIS A 232 -2.57 -0.88 -21.03
C HIS A 232 -1.43 -1.41 -20.16
N ASP A 233 -1.73 -2.29 -19.20
CA ASP A 233 -0.78 -2.98 -18.31
C ASP A 233 0.29 -2.07 -17.68
N PRO A 234 -0.11 -0.94 -17.06
CA PRO A 234 0.85 -0.12 -16.33
C PRO A 234 1.42 -0.92 -15.14
N SER A 235 2.68 -0.72 -14.81
CA SER A 235 3.30 -1.42 -13.68
C SER A 235 2.92 -0.84 -12.31
N LEU A 236 2.31 0.36 -12.29
CA LEU A 236 1.82 1.00 -11.09
C LEU A 236 0.59 1.88 -11.35
N LEU A 237 -0.49 1.69 -10.57
CA LEU A 237 -1.59 2.63 -10.50
C LEU A 237 -1.38 3.61 -9.35
N VAL A 238 -1.46 4.91 -9.63
CA VAL A 238 -1.18 5.99 -8.66
C VAL A 238 -2.47 6.74 -8.37
N LEU A 239 -2.92 6.69 -7.11
CA LEU A 239 -4.16 7.31 -6.65
C LEU A 239 -3.89 8.31 -5.51
N GLY A 240 -4.50 9.49 -5.63
CA GLY A 240 -4.76 10.35 -4.47
C GLY A 240 -5.88 9.74 -3.63
N ALA A 241 -5.62 9.48 -2.36
CA ALA A 241 -6.62 8.96 -1.43
C ALA A 241 -7.46 10.10 -0.82
N TYR A 242 -8.74 9.83 -0.50
CA TYR A 242 -9.61 10.63 0.38
C TYR A 242 -9.87 12.12 0.07
N GLU A 243 -9.98 12.52 -1.19
CA GLU A 243 -10.38 13.90 -1.50
C GLU A 243 -11.81 14.07 -1.99
N HIS A 244 -12.38 13.02 -2.58
CA HIS A 244 -13.76 13.00 -3.05
C HIS A 244 -14.59 11.95 -2.29
N SER A 245 -14.75 12.14 -0.99
CA SER A 245 -15.86 11.57 -0.20
C SER A 245 -16.05 12.40 1.06
N LYS A 246 -17.11 13.21 1.06
CA LYS A 246 -17.50 14.14 2.13
C LYS A 246 -18.02 13.44 3.40
N PHE A 247 -17.77 12.15 3.60
CA PHE A 247 -18.15 11.46 4.82
C PHE A 247 -16.98 10.71 5.43
N ARG A 248 -16.55 11.25 6.57
CA ARG A 248 -15.66 10.60 7.55
C ARG A 248 -16.33 9.39 8.23
N GLU A 249 -17.55 9.01 7.82
CA GLU A 249 -18.37 7.98 8.46
C GLU A 249 -18.62 6.75 7.56
N ASP A 250 -18.39 6.84 6.24
CA ASP A 250 -18.52 5.70 5.31
C ASP A 250 -17.16 5.04 5.03
N PHE A 251 -16.55 4.47 6.06
CA PHE A 251 -15.25 3.77 5.98
C PHE A 251 -15.31 2.41 5.24
N LEU A 252 -16.34 2.14 4.42
CA LEU A 252 -16.57 0.85 3.75
C LEU A 252 -17.17 1.08 2.34
N GLY A 253 -16.40 0.84 1.27
CA GLY A 253 -16.96 0.60 -0.08
C GLY A 253 -16.89 1.71 -1.15
N GLY A 254 -15.89 2.59 -1.13
CA GLY A 254 -15.69 3.61 -2.18
C GLY A 254 -14.88 3.12 -3.41
N VAL A 255 -14.66 4.01 -4.38
CA VAL A 255 -13.86 3.78 -5.61
C VAL A 255 -12.51 3.13 -5.31
N THR A 256 -11.79 3.59 -4.27
CA THR A 256 -10.51 2.99 -3.88
C THR A 256 -10.67 1.54 -3.43
N SER A 257 -11.70 1.22 -2.63
CA SER A 257 -11.96 -0.16 -2.19
C SER A 257 -12.27 -1.05 -3.39
N GLU A 258 -13.11 -0.58 -4.32
CA GLU A 258 -13.44 -1.32 -5.54
C GLU A 258 -12.20 -1.59 -6.41
N ILE A 259 -11.33 -0.59 -6.58
CA ILE A 259 -10.06 -0.75 -7.29
C ILE A 259 -9.16 -1.77 -6.57
N LEU A 260 -8.96 -1.63 -5.25
CA LEU A 260 -8.09 -2.53 -4.49
C LEU A 260 -8.60 -3.97 -4.51
N SER A 261 -9.92 -4.20 -4.52
CA SER A 261 -10.49 -5.55 -4.59
C SER A 261 -10.29 -6.25 -5.95
N HIS A 262 -10.13 -5.50 -7.04
CA HIS A 262 -10.14 -6.08 -8.40
C HIS A 262 -8.86 -5.86 -9.22
N THR A 263 -7.97 -4.97 -8.77
CA THR A 263 -6.71 -4.68 -9.46
C THR A 263 -5.75 -5.87 -9.42
N THR A 264 -5.07 -6.10 -10.54
CA THR A 264 -4.00 -7.10 -10.68
C THR A 264 -2.60 -6.49 -10.60
N ILE A 265 -2.50 -5.16 -10.48
CA ILE A 265 -1.25 -4.41 -10.41
C ILE A 265 -1.11 -3.66 -9.07
N PRO A 266 0.13 -3.34 -8.64
CA PRO A 266 0.38 -2.53 -7.46
C PRO A 266 -0.31 -1.16 -7.53
N VAL A 267 -0.81 -0.69 -6.39
CA VAL A 267 -1.48 0.62 -6.26
C VAL A 267 -0.75 1.47 -5.23
N LEU A 268 -0.26 2.64 -5.64
CA LEU A 268 0.26 3.66 -4.74
C LEU A 268 -0.85 4.60 -4.30
N LEU A 269 -1.06 4.70 -2.98
CA LEU A 269 -2.00 5.61 -2.34
C LEU A 269 -1.23 6.72 -1.62
N SER A 270 -1.68 7.97 -1.73
CA SER A 270 -1.11 9.10 -0.98
C SER A 270 -2.17 10.13 -0.60
N HIS A 271 -1.96 10.85 0.50
CA HIS A 271 -2.87 11.88 1.02
C HIS A 271 -2.11 13.09 1.58
#